data_AF-A0A7W7ZEP9-F1
#
_entry.id   AF-A0A7W7ZEP9-F1
#
_cell.length_a   1.000
_cell.length_b   1.000
_cell.length_c   1.000
_cell.angle_alpha   90.00
_cell.angle_beta   90.00
_cell.angle_gamma   90.00
#
_symmetry.space_group_name_H-M   'P 1'
#
loop_
_entity.id
_entity.type
_entity.pdbx_description
1 polymer ?
#
loop_
_entity_poly.entity_id
_entity_poly.type
_entity_poly.pdbx_seq_one_letter_code
_entity_poly.pdbx_strand_id
1 'polypeptide(L)'
;MSNPSQAQLQAALSAKDEASLDRIFQRSRADLDHLLATTGAGSPSTVKRAEAVRMALAGSDLAAIAGSVGLAEVRVAQVIGNVLSAGLPALYPGFVEVVPLLDGLSKGGLWETILPLISKPPSESGVNVRGWNPAVVADFLIHSGKLQDTSVSDITSVIKEYMDPQKKPMSFDFTDSHHPAGKPAGLSSSLLFFAAALGFLALGLWKTQVSVILFATVMVLITGTGLTKGLLEKRLLRKVIARHPAAITAPVPTETDKPETSWPAPDFHILHALSLPAVTTDIPSITDARNAVGEPPLRVLYLWVFASQSDQGGFETEGWPQLGPVHLLLNSSALSVGQLMKSPKDLLVADQEALDRTIAGYTDAAGTYDRPKFFMMGSMGRRVYRGYPIHTLVCNDLVWKPAVQQLAARCDLAVVNLSGYNPSHPGLEYEIRHLFAGGPPSRFVFVYERTTDADAVISGVLDLWSRLESEPAKVTQLFFLRIPDSQDVGYQMQFQKAIRGTGWMAKAFLDSEGEYVPIAPRIVAYMNSIPSNEARP
;
A
#
# COMPACT_ATOMS: atom_id res chain seq x y z
N MET A 1 6.43 -9.80 26.66
CA MET A 1 7.40 -10.88 26.38
C MET A 1 8.71 -10.49 27.03
N SER A 2 9.37 -11.37 27.78
CA SER A 2 10.68 -11.06 28.38
C SER A 2 11.73 -10.85 27.28
N ASN A 3 12.56 -9.82 27.40
CA ASN A 3 13.62 -9.54 26.43
C ASN A 3 14.53 -10.78 26.30
N PRO A 4 14.78 -11.26 25.07
CA PRO A 4 15.79 -12.30 24.89
C PRO A 4 17.12 -11.74 25.37
N SER A 5 17.84 -12.52 26.19
CA SER A 5 19.12 -12.07 26.72
C SER A 5 20.14 -11.96 25.57
N GLN A 6 21.06 -11.00 25.66
CA GLN A 6 22.16 -10.87 24.70
C GLN A 6 22.88 -12.21 24.47
N ALA A 7 23.02 -13.00 25.54
CA ALA A 7 23.58 -14.35 25.49
C ALA A 7 22.76 -15.33 24.62
N GLN A 8 21.43 -15.24 24.61
CA GLN A 8 20.58 -16.05 23.73
C GLN A 8 20.77 -15.68 22.26
N LEU A 9 20.86 -14.38 21.96
CA LEU A 9 21.15 -13.88 20.62
C LEU A 9 22.54 -14.31 20.12
N GLN A 10 23.56 -14.16 20.95
CA GLN A 10 24.93 -14.59 20.64
C GLN A 10 25.06 -16.12 20.53
N ALA A 11 24.29 -16.87 21.30
CA ALA A 11 24.26 -18.33 21.17
C ALA A 11 23.55 -18.79 19.87
N ALA A 12 22.55 -18.03 19.42
CA ALA A 12 21.78 -18.34 18.22
C ALA A 12 22.47 -17.88 16.93
N LEU A 13 23.32 -16.85 16.98
CA LEU A 13 24.01 -16.28 15.82
C LEU A 13 25.51 -16.57 15.90
N SER A 14 26.03 -17.26 14.88
CA SER A 14 27.46 -17.57 14.77
C SER A 14 28.27 -16.36 14.27
N ALA A 15 29.60 -16.40 14.39
CA ALA A 15 30.48 -15.39 13.76
C ALA A 15 30.29 -15.28 12.24
N LYS A 16 29.84 -16.35 11.58
CA LYS A 16 29.47 -16.35 10.16
C LYS A 16 28.18 -15.55 9.91
N ASP A 17 27.29 -15.50 10.88
CA ASP A 17 26.06 -14.73 10.82
C ASP A 17 26.35 -13.24 11.01
N GLU A 18 27.24 -12.84 11.91
CA GLU A 18 27.66 -11.42 12.03
C GLU A 18 28.24 -10.88 10.72
N ALA A 19 29.16 -11.61 10.09
CA ALA A 19 29.71 -11.24 8.77
C ALA A 19 28.62 -11.21 7.67
N SER A 20 27.59 -12.05 7.79
CA SER A 20 26.47 -12.06 6.86
C SER A 20 25.52 -10.88 7.10
N LEU A 21 25.28 -10.49 8.36
CA LEU A 21 24.51 -9.31 8.74
C LEU A 21 25.16 -8.04 8.18
N ASP A 22 26.48 -7.91 8.31
CA ASP A 22 27.22 -6.78 7.74
C ASP A 22 27.11 -6.72 6.22
N ARG A 23 27.20 -7.89 5.54
CA ARG A 23 26.99 -7.96 4.08
C ARG A 23 25.57 -7.54 3.69
N ILE A 24 24.55 -8.02 4.41
CA ILE A 24 23.14 -7.66 4.19
C ILE A 24 22.97 -6.15 4.33
N PHE A 25 23.56 -5.56 5.38
CA PHE A 25 23.46 -4.13 5.65
C PHE A 25 24.13 -3.28 4.57
N GLN A 26 25.39 -3.58 4.24
CA GLN A 26 26.14 -2.87 3.21
C GLN A 26 25.46 -2.96 1.84
N ARG A 27 24.96 -4.16 1.50
CA ARG A 27 24.26 -4.38 0.24
C ARG A 27 22.93 -3.64 0.18
N SER A 28 22.13 -3.75 1.22
CA SER A 28 20.82 -3.09 1.29
C SER A 28 20.96 -1.57 1.22
N ARG A 29 22.03 -1.01 1.82
CA ARG A 29 22.36 0.41 1.73
C ARG A 29 22.78 0.81 0.32
N ALA A 30 23.62 0.02 -0.34
CA ALA A 30 24.02 0.27 -1.73
C ALA A 30 22.83 0.20 -2.70
N ASP A 31 21.87 -0.70 -2.45
CA ASP A 31 20.65 -0.81 -3.25
C ASP A 31 19.69 0.38 -3.03
N LEU A 32 19.59 0.92 -1.80
CA LEU A 32 18.83 2.15 -1.52
C LEU A 32 19.41 3.38 -2.23
N ASP A 33 20.73 3.42 -2.43
CA ASP A 33 21.40 4.48 -3.17
C ASP A 33 21.18 4.36 -4.70
N HIS A 34 20.62 3.24 -5.18
CA HIS A 34 20.38 2.97 -6.60
C HIS A 34 18.90 3.18 -7.00
N LEU A 35 18.63 4.23 -7.79
CA LEU A 35 17.29 4.70 -8.22
C LEU A 35 16.34 3.66 -8.88
N LEU A 36 16.85 2.50 -9.29
CA LEU A 36 16.10 1.44 -9.97
C LEU A 36 15.92 0.15 -9.14
N ALA A 37 16.48 0.07 -7.92
CA ALA A 37 16.49 -1.15 -7.11
C ALA A 37 15.47 -1.17 -5.95
N THR A 38 14.60 -0.16 -5.87
CA THR A 38 13.64 0.05 -4.75
C THR A 38 12.58 -1.05 -4.57
N THR A 39 12.52 -2.05 -5.45
CA THR A 39 11.59 -3.19 -5.38
C THR A 39 12.26 -4.51 -4.94
N GLY A 40 13.56 -4.47 -4.61
CA GLY A 40 14.36 -5.62 -4.16
C GLY A 40 14.66 -5.66 -2.66
N ALA A 41 15.57 -6.55 -2.26
CA ALA A 41 15.98 -6.82 -0.89
C ALA A 41 16.52 -5.61 -0.11
N GLY A 42 17.03 -4.58 -0.79
CA GLY A 42 17.37 -3.26 -0.26
C GLY A 42 16.17 -2.40 0.10
N SER A 43 15.11 -2.98 0.67
CA SER A 43 14.02 -2.18 1.21
C SER A 43 14.49 -1.44 2.47
N PRO A 44 14.00 -0.21 2.74
CA PRO A 44 14.29 0.50 3.99
C PRO A 44 13.98 -0.38 5.23
N SER A 45 12.96 -1.23 5.13
CA SER A 45 12.58 -2.18 6.16
C SER A 45 13.67 -3.21 6.47
N THR A 46 14.33 -3.78 5.46
CA THR A 46 15.41 -4.76 5.64
C THR A 46 16.60 -4.14 6.38
N VAL A 47 16.95 -2.90 6.01
CA VAL A 47 18.05 -2.15 6.66
C VAL A 47 17.74 -1.90 8.12
N LYS A 48 16.53 -1.42 8.44
CA LYS A 48 16.10 -1.19 9.82
C LYS A 48 16.12 -2.46 10.66
N ARG A 49 15.66 -3.59 10.10
CA ARG A 49 15.68 -4.90 10.78
C ARG A 49 17.10 -5.40 11.04
N ALA A 50 17.97 -5.30 10.03
CA ALA A 50 19.38 -5.71 10.17
C ALA A 50 20.09 -4.86 11.24
N GLU A 51 19.87 -3.54 11.24
CA GLU A 51 20.42 -2.64 12.26
C GLU A 51 19.88 -2.95 13.65
N ALA A 52 18.59 -3.27 13.76
CA ALA A 52 17.98 -3.65 15.02
C ALA A 52 18.66 -4.91 15.63
N VAL A 53 18.93 -5.93 14.81
CA VAL A 53 19.65 -7.14 15.25
C VAL A 53 21.08 -6.81 15.64
N ARG A 54 21.76 -5.94 14.88
CA ARG A 54 23.14 -5.51 15.19
C ARG A 54 23.23 -4.82 16.54
N MET A 55 22.33 -3.88 16.81
CA MET A 55 22.27 -3.18 18.08
C MET A 55 21.89 -4.11 19.24
N ALA A 56 21.01 -5.09 19.01
CA ALA A 56 20.68 -6.11 20.00
C ALA A 56 21.87 -7.01 20.35
N LEU A 57 22.66 -7.43 19.35
CA LEU A 57 23.91 -8.18 19.56
C LEU A 57 24.94 -7.38 20.36
N ALA A 58 24.98 -6.06 20.15
CA ALA A 58 25.80 -5.13 20.92
C ALA A 58 25.29 -4.89 22.36
N GLY A 59 24.17 -5.50 22.76
CA GLY A 59 23.61 -5.40 24.10
C GLY A 59 22.75 -4.15 24.34
N SER A 60 22.33 -3.45 23.28
CA SER A 60 21.38 -2.35 23.40
C SER A 60 20.00 -2.87 23.86
N ASP A 61 19.31 -2.11 24.71
CA ASP A 61 17.92 -2.44 25.07
C ASP A 61 16.94 -2.11 23.92
N LEU A 62 15.72 -2.66 23.99
CA LEU A 62 14.74 -2.53 22.92
C LEU A 62 14.32 -1.08 22.64
N ALA A 63 14.25 -0.23 23.67
CA ALA A 63 13.85 1.16 23.54
C ALA A 63 14.92 1.99 22.81
N ALA A 64 16.19 1.78 23.15
CA ALA A 64 17.34 2.39 22.46
C ALA A 64 17.40 1.95 20.99
N ILE A 65 17.16 0.66 20.72
CA ILE A 65 17.11 0.15 19.35
C ILE A 65 15.97 0.81 18.59
N ALA A 66 14.75 0.78 19.14
CA ALA A 66 13.54 1.33 18.54
C ALA A 66 13.71 2.79 18.11
N GLY A 67 14.26 3.63 19.01
CA GLY A 67 14.54 5.04 18.72
C GLY A 67 15.59 5.23 17.62
N SER A 68 16.65 4.41 17.60
CA SER A 68 17.74 4.52 16.62
C SER A 68 17.31 4.10 15.21
N VAL A 69 16.57 3.00 15.09
CA VAL A 69 16.19 2.44 13.77
C VAL A 69 14.84 2.96 13.26
N GLY A 70 14.12 3.74 14.08
CA GLY A 70 12.79 4.25 13.73
C GLY A 70 11.77 3.13 13.55
N LEU A 71 11.71 2.21 14.52
CA LEU A 71 10.73 1.12 14.63
C LEU A 71 10.07 1.20 16.01
N ALA A 72 8.83 0.71 16.14
CA ALA A 72 8.21 0.55 17.46
C ALA A 72 8.92 -0.55 18.27
N GLU A 73 9.00 -0.43 19.60
CA GLU A 73 9.68 -1.39 20.48
C GLU A 73 9.14 -2.83 20.30
N VAL A 74 7.81 -2.97 20.21
CA VAL A 74 7.14 -4.26 19.93
C VAL A 74 7.60 -4.88 18.61
N ARG A 75 7.90 -4.04 17.60
CA ARG A 75 8.37 -4.51 16.29
C ARG A 75 9.83 -4.94 16.37
N VAL A 76 10.67 -4.22 17.11
CA VAL A 76 12.06 -4.64 17.39
C VAL A 76 12.06 -6.00 18.08
N ALA A 77 11.24 -6.18 19.12
CA ALA A 77 11.09 -7.46 19.81
C ALA A 77 10.67 -8.59 18.85
N GLN A 78 9.70 -8.33 17.98
CA GLN A 78 9.24 -9.29 16.98
C GLN A 78 10.33 -9.65 15.97
N VAL A 79 11.08 -8.68 15.46
CA VAL A 79 12.19 -8.91 14.51
C VAL A 79 13.26 -9.78 15.14
N ILE A 80 13.67 -9.46 16.37
CA ILE A 80 14.65 -10.25 17.13
C ILE A 80 14.12 -11.66 17.37
N GLY A 81 12.86 -11.82 17.80
CA GLY A 81 12.23 -13.11 18.01
C GLY A 81 12.20 -13.96 16.73
N ASN A 82 11.87 -13.35 15.60
CA ASN A 82 11.87 -14.03 14.30
C ASN A 82 13.28 -14.52 13.92
N VAL A 83 14.30 -13.68 14.11
CA VAL A 83 15.71 -14.04 13.82
C VAL A 83 16.22 -15.12 14.76
N LEU A 84 15.85 -15.10 16.04
CA LEU A 84 16.15 -16.18 16.98
C LEU A 84 15.50 -17.50 16.56
N SER A 85 14.30 -17.46 16.00
CA SER A 85 13.56 -18.67 15.59
C SER A 85 13.98 -19.24 14.23
N ALA A 86 14.32 -18.36 13.27
CA ALA A 86 14.47 -18.72 11.85
C ALA A 86 15.77 -18.22 11.21
N GLY A 87 16.67 -17.63 12.01
CA GLY A 87 17.95 -17.08 11.56
C GLY A 87 17.85 -15.76 10.79
N LEU A 88 18.98 -15.29 10.26
CA LEU A 88 19.09 -14.06 9.46
C LEU A 88 18.13 -13.96 8.26
N PRO A 89 17.73 -15.05 7.59
CA PRO A 89 16.78 -14.95 6.50
C PRO A 89 15.42 -14.34 6.89
N ALA A 90 15.06 -14.36 8.19
CA ALA A 90 13.87 -13.68 8.71
C ALA A 90 13.91 -12.15 8.57
N LEU A 91 15.07 -11.56 8.24
CA LEU A 91 15.21 -10.14 7.97
C LEU A 91 14.49 -9.70 6.69
N TYR A 92 14.33 -10.60 5.71
CA TYR A 92 13.72 -10.26 4.43
C TYR A 92 12.17 -10.30 4.49
N PRO A 93 11.48 -9.23 4.05
CA PRO A 93 10.03 -9.23 3.95
C PRO A 93 9.52 -10.33 3.01
N GLY A 94 8.62 -11.21 3.48
CA GLY A 94 8.02 -12.30 2.70
C GLY A 94 8.76 -13.65 2.78
N PHE A 95 9.84 -13.74 3.56
CA PHE A 95 10.65 -14.97 3.64
C PHE A 95 9.97 -16.13 4.40
N VAL A 96 9.14 -15.83 5.41
CA VAL A 96 8.44 -16.84 6.23
C VAL A 96 7.51 -17.74 5.39
N GLU A 97 7.04 -17.25 4.24
CA GLU A 97 6.17 -18.00 3.32
C GLU A 97 6.96 -18.96 2.39
N VAL A 98 8.28 -18.78 2.24
CA VAL A 98 9.11 -19.50 1.28
C VAL A 98 9.95 -20.62 1.93
N VAL A 99 10.24 -20.52 3.23
CA VAL A 99 11.07 -21.49 3.99
C VAL A 99 10.62 -22.96 3.81
N PRO A 100 9.32 -23.29 3.89
CA PRO A 100 8.88 -24.69 3.77
C PRO A 100 9.16 -25.31 2.38
N LEU A 101 9.39 -24.49 1.35
CA LEU A 101 9.68 -24.94 -0.02
C LEU A 101 11.17 -25.18 -0.28
N LEU A 102 12.06 -24.71 0.60
CA LEU A 102 13.50 -24.70 0.38
C LEU A 102 14.28 -25.68 1.29
N ASP A 103 13.63 -26.21 2.33
CA ASP A 103 14.25 -27.21 3.20
C ASP A 103 14.48 -28.54 2.47
N GLY A 104 15.72 -29.02 2.48
CA GLY A 104 16.13 -30.32 1.93
C GLY A 104 16.76 -30.33 0.52
N LEU A 105 16.84 -29.19 -0.17
CA LEU A 105 17.38 -29.16 -1.54
C LEU A 105 18.92 -28.94 -1.58
N SER A 106 19.63 -29.93 -2.13
CA SER A 106 21.04 -29.82 -2.49
C SER A 106 21.25 -28.79 -3.61
N LYS A 107 22.48 -28.29 -3.83
CA LYS A 107 22.77 -27.32 -4.91
C LYS A 107 22.35 -27.86 -6.30
N GLY A 108 22.46 -29.18 -6.51
CA GLY A 108 21.96 -29.87 -7.71
C GLY A 108 20.43 -29.96 -7.72
N GLY A 109 19.80 -30.35 -6.60
CA GLY A 109 18.34 -30.43 -6.48
C GLY A 109 17.64 -29.08 -6.63
N LEU A 110 18.28 -27.99 -6.20
CA LEU A 110 17.77 -26.64 -6.39
C LEU A 110 17.78 -26.25 -7.89
N TRP A 111 18.85 -26.57 -8.62
CA TRP A 111 18.88 -26.31 -10.06
C TRP A 111 17.95 -27.23 -10.84
N GLU A 112 17.88 -28.52 -10.52
CA GLU A 112 16.93 -29.45 -11.14
C GLU A 112 15.47 -29.12 -10.84
N THR A 113 15.18 -28.41 -9.74
CA THR A 113 13.85 -27.90 -9.43
C THR A 113 13.54 -26.60 -10.16
N ILE A 114 14.50 -25.66 -10.21
CA ILE A 114 14.31 -24.35 -10.83
C ILE A 114 14.31 -24.44 -12.35
N LEU A 115 15.21 -25.23 -12.96
CA LEU A 115 15.43 -25.27 -14.40
C LEU A 115 14.18 -25.70 -15.20
N PRO A 116 13.41 -26.73 -14.81
CA PRO A 116 12.16 -27.10 -15.49
C PRO A 116 11.03 -26.07 -15.34
N LEU A 117 11.07 -25.26 -14.26
CA LEU A 117 10.07 -24.23 -13.96
C LEU A 117 10.29 -22.93 -14.75
N ILE A 118 11.54 -22.61 -15.10
CA ILE A 118 11.90 -21.45 -15.93
C ILE A 118 12.06 -21.79 -17.42
N SER A 119 12.17 -23.08 -17.77
CA SER A 119 12.35 -23.53 -19.17
C SER A 119 11.05 -23.93 -19.89
N LYS A 120 9.90 -23.92 -19.22
CA LYS A 120 8.59 -24.17 -19.83
C LYS A 120 7.72 -22.92 -19.85
N PRO A 121 6.92 -22.69 -20.91
CA PRO A 121 5.94 -21.61 -20.91
C PRO A 121 4.88 -21.81 -19.80
N PRO A 122 4.34 -20.73 -19.21
CA PRO A 122 3.54 -20.77 -17.97
C PRO A 122 2.27 -21.63 -17.99
N SER A 123 1.82 -22.07 -19.17
CA SER A 123 0.61 -22.87 -19.36
C SER A 123 0.77 -24.36 -19.04
N GLU A 124 2.00 -24.88 -18.92
CA GLU A 124 2.24 -26.34 -18.84
C GLU A 124 2.76 -26.84 -17.49
N SER A 125 3.14 -25.96 -16.57
CA SER A 125 3.82 -26.36 -15.32
C SER A 125 2.90 -26.61 -14.13
N GLY A 126 1.62 -26.23 -14.19
CA GLY A 126 0.64 -26.48 -13.10
C GLY A 126 0.97 -25.81 -11.74
N VAL A 127 2.07 -25.07 -11.65
CA VAL A 127 2.52 -24.34 -10.45
C VAL A 127 2.36 -22.85 -10.72
N ASN A 128 1.69 -22.14 -9.81
CA ASN A 128 1.42 -20.71 -9.94
C ASN A 128 2.72 -19.89 -9.75
N VAL A 129 3.40 -19.56 -10.86
CA VAL A 129 4.70 -18.85 -10.92
C VAL A 129 4.64 -17.39 -10.43
N ARG A 130 3.46 -16.86 -10.06
CA ARG A 130 3.25 -15.41 -9.78
C ARG A 130 3.86 -14.89 -8.47
N GLY A 131 4.44 -15.73 -7.63
CA GLY A 131 5.10 -15.34 -6.37
C GLY A 131 6.62 -15.10 -6.44
N TRP A 132 7.27 -15.42 -7.57
CA TRP A 132 8.73 -15.43 -7.65
C TRP A 132 9.30 -14.05 -8.01
N ASN A 133 10.10 -13.45 -7.10
CA ASN A 133 10.95 -12.29 -7.40
C ASN A 133 12.40 -12.78 -7.63
N PRO A 134 12.92 -12.71 -8.87
CA PRO A 134 14.28 -13.11 -9.20
C PRO A 134 15.36 -12.45 -8.34
N ALA A 135 15.16 -11.20 -7.89
CA ALA A 135 16.11 -10.51 -7.03
C ALA A 135 16.16 -11.12 -5.61
N VAL A 136 15.01 -11.54 -5.08
CA VAL A 136 14.92 -12.20 -3.75
C VAL A 136 15.56 -13.58 -3.78
N VAL A 137 15.38 -14.33 -4.88
CA VAL A 137 16.00 -15.65 -5.07
C VAL A 137 17.50 -15.53 -5.31
N ALA A 138 17.93 -14.58 -6.16
CA ALA A 138 19.34 -14.30 -6.39
C ALA A 138 20.07 -13.93 -5.09
N ASP A 139 19.47 -13.05 -4.29
CA ASP A 139 20.04 -12.67 -3.00
C ASP A 139 20.11 -13.85 -2.02
N PHE A 140 19.06 -14.66 -1.89
CA PHE A 140 19.14 -15.86 -1.04
C PHE A 140 20.29 -16.79 -1.46
N LEU A 141 20.51 -16.98 -2.76
CA LEU A 141 21.56 -17.84 -3.26
C LEU A 141 22.96 -17.26 -3.01
N ILE A 142 23.13 -15.95 -3.11
CA ILE A 142 24.38 -15.25 -2.76
C ILE A 142 24.62 -15.35 -1.25
N HIS A 143 23.63 -15.06 -0.41
CA HIS A 143 23.78 -15.02 1.05
C HIS A 143 23.90 -16.40 1.70
N SER A 144 23.30 -17.44 1.12
CA SER A 144 23.50 -18.83 1.56
C SER A 144 24.87 -19.40 1.14
N GLY A 145 25.69 -18.63 0.42
CA GLY A 145 26.97 -19.07 -0.13
C GLY A 145 26.83 -20.06 -1.28
N LYS A 146 25.63 -20.18 -1.87
CA LYS A 146 25.35 -21.09 -2.99
C LYS A 146 25.70 -20.47 -4.36
N LEU A 147 25.78 -19.14 -4.45
CA LEU A 147 26.35 -18.35 -5.55
C LEU A 147 27.49 -17.45 -5.02
N GLN A 148 28.56 -17.26 -5.81
CA GLN A 148 29.65 -16.31 -5.51
C GLN A 148 29.48 -15.04 -6.36
N ASP A 149 29.60 -13.86 -5.73
CA ASP A 149 29.82 -12.51 -6.28
C ASP A 149 29.39 -12.26 -7.73
N THR A 150 28.16 -12.63 -8.08
CA THR A 150 27.56 -12.32 -9.38
C THR A 150 26.53 -11.22 -9.17
N SER A 151 26.56 -10.14 -9.95
CA SER A 151 25.68 -9.00 -9.68
C SER A 151 24.22 -9.37 -9.97
N VAL A 152 23.27 -8.81 -9.20
CA VAL A 152 21.82 -8.93 -9.49
C VAL A 152 21.51 -8.41 -10.89
N SER A 153 22.28 -7.45 -11.41
CA SER A 153 22.24 -7.01 -12.81
C SER A 153 22.56 -8.16 -13.77
N ASP A 154 23.59 -8.96 -13.51
CA ASP A 154 23.97 -10.10 -14.35
C ASP A 154 22.95 -11.22 -14.25
N ILE A 155 22.48 -11.54 -13.04
CA ILE A 155 21.44 -12.58 -12.84
C ILE A 155 20.11 -12.14 -13.47
N THR A 156 19.73 -10.88 -13.30
CA THR A 156 18.52 -10.31 -13.92
C THR A 156 18.68 -10.19 -15.44
N SER A 157 19.87 -9.91 -15.95
CA SER A 157 20.16 -9.86 -17.38
C SER A 157 20.11 -11.25 -17.99
N VAL A 158 20.67 -12.27 -17.32
CA VAL A 158 20.57 -13.68 -17.71
C VAL A 158 19.10 -14.13 -17.70
N ILE A 159 18.34 -13.80 -16.67
CA ILE A 159 16.91 -14.16 -16.58
C ILE A 159 16.09 -13.43 -17.63
N LYS A 160 16.34 -12.13 -17.88
CA LYS A 160 15.67 -11.35 -18.94
C LYS A 160 16.03 -11.83 -20.34
N GLU A 161 17.30 -12.19 -20.57
CA GLU A 161 17.79 -12.74 -21.83
C GLU A 161 17.23 -14.13 -22.11
N TYR A 162 17.05 -14.95 -21.07
CA TYR A 162 16.41 -16.26 -21.16
C TYR A 162 14.89 -16.18 -21.35
N MET A 163 14.27 -15.11 -20.84
CA MET A 163 12.84 -14.81 -21.02
C MET A 163 12.52 -14.07 -22.33
N ASP A 164 13.52 -13.68 -23.13
CA ASP A 164 13.32 -13.09 -24.45
C ASP A 164 12.98 -14.19 -25.47
N PRO A 165 11.72 -14.28 -25.95
CA PRO A 165 11.29 -15.36 -26.83
C PRO A 165 11.99 -15.35 -28.21
N GLN A 166 12.76 -14.31 -28.54
CA GLN A 166 13.47 -14.20 -29.82
C GLN A 166 14.93 -14.70 -29.79
N LYS A 167 15.50 -15.03 -28.63
CA LYS A 167 16.88 -15.52 -28.53
C LYS A 167 16.93 -17.03 -28.32
N LYS A 168 17.69 -17.75 -29.15
CA LYS A 168 18.05 -19.17 -28.91
C LYS A 168 19.10 -19.26 -27.81
N PRO A 169 19.07 -20.29 -26.94
CA PRO A 169 20.06 -20.43 -25.88
C PRO A 169 21.46 -20.63 -26.51
N MET A 170 22.38 -19.73 -26.18
CA MET A 170 23.79 -19.81 -26.57
C MET A 170 24.61 -20.29 -25.37
N SER A 171 25.56 -21.20 -25.61
CA SER A 171 26.49 -21.70 -24.58
C SER A 171 27.44 -20.57 -24.16
N PHE A 172 27.46 -20.22 -22.88
CA PHE A 172 28.40 -19.24 -22.34
C PHE A 172 29.70 -19.89 -21.87
N ASP A 173 30.81 -19.28 -22.26
CA ASP A 173 32.15 -19.49 -21.73
C ASP A 173 32.63 -18.15 -21.15
N PHE A 174 33.10 -18.15 -19.90
CA PHE A 174 33.39 -16.93 -19.14
C PHE A 174 34.89 -16.61 -19.20
N THR A 175 35.30 -15.63 -20.01
CA THR A 175 36.53 -14.86 -19.78
C THR A 175 36.41 -13.41 -20.28
N ASP A 176 36.78 -12.49 -19.38
CA ASP A 176 37.16 -11.07 -19.51
C ASP A 176 36.22 -10.01 -20.12
N SER A 177 35.96 -8.96 -19.32
CA SER A 177 35.89 -7.59 -19.83
C SER A 177 36.19 -6.50 -18.77
N HIS A 178 36.96 -5.51 -19.21
CA HIS A 178 37.40 -4.31 -18.49
C HIS A 178 36.31 -3.22 -18.40
N HIS A 179 36.38 -2.43 -17.31
CA HIS A 179 35.61 -1.19 -17.07
C HIS A 179 35.98 -0.02 -18.02
N PRO A 180 35.06 0.94 -18.22
CA PRO A 180 35.34 2.28 -17.73
C PRO A 180 34.17 3.01 -17.05
N ALA A 181 34.54 4.12 -16.41
CA ALA A 181 33.88 4.80 -15.30
C ALA A 181 32.72 5.78 -15.63
N GLY A 182 31.79 5.87 -14.68
CA GLY A 182 31.40 7.10 -13.96
C GLY A 182 30.64 8.21 -14.68
N LYS A 183 29.36 8.41 -14.32
CA LYS A 183 28.65 9.70 -14.45
C LYS A 183 27.91 10.05 -13.14
N PRO A 184 27.82 11.35 -12.77
CA PRO A 184 27.34 11.78 -11.46
C PRO A 184 25.82 11.93 -11.40
N ALA A 185 25.34 11.92 -10.15
CA ALA A 185 23.95 11.89 -9.72
C ALA A 185 23.23 13.26 -9.72
N GLY A 186 21.90 13.19 -9.83
CA GLY A 186 20.98 13.97 -9.00
C GLY A 186 20.45 15.31 -9.54
N LEU A 187 19.35 15.29 -10.30
CA LEU A 187 18.45 16.45 -10.48
C LEU A 187 16.99 15.99 -10.31
N SER A 188 16.18 16.79 -9.62
CA SER A 188 14.77 16.52 -9.33
C SER A 188 13.95 16.37 -10.61
N SER A 189 12.82 15.64 -10.57
CA SER A 189 11.97 15.37 -11.75
C SER A 189 11.55 16.64 -12.51
N SER A 190 11.29 17.74 -11.80
CA SER A 190 10.97 19.05 -12.41
C SER A 190 12.16 19.66 -13.15
N LEU A 191 13.38 19.51 -12.59
CA LEU A 191 14.63 19.94 -13.22
C LEU A 191 15.07 19.00 -14.34
N LEU A 192 14.75 17.71 -14.26
CA LEU A 192 14.93 16.75 -15.35
C LEU A 192 14.00 17.05 -16.53
N PHE A 193 12.75 17.44 -16.29
CA PHE A 193 11.86 17.94 -17.34
C PHE A 193 12.39 19.26 -17.93
N PHE A 194 12.92 20.17 -17.10
CA PHE A 194 13.52 21.42 -17.58
C PHE A 194 14.82 21.20 -18.36
N ALA A 195 15.67 20.28 -17.90
CA ALA A 195 16.95 19.92 -18.54
C ALA A 195 16.73 19.08 -19.79
N ALA A 196 15.72 18.19 -19.82
CA ALA A 196 15.31 17.49 -21.03
C ALA A 196 14.67 18.45 -22.02
N ALA A 197 13.85 19.41 -21.57
CA ALA A 197 13.28 20.45 -22.42
C ALA A 197 14.38 21.38 -22.99
N LEU A 198 15.34 21.79 -22.18
CA LEU A 198 16.53 22.52 -22.62
C LEU A 198 17.41 21.67 -23.53
N GLY A 199 17.51 20.36 -23.27
CA GLY A 199 18.19 19.38 -24.09
C GLY A 199 17.53 19.20 -25.46
N PHE A 200 16.19 19.18 -25.53
CA PHE A 200 15.43 19.17 -26.79
C PHE A 200 15.51 20.52 -27.52
N LEU A 201 15.58 21.63 -26.81
CA LEU A 201 15.87 22.97 -27.36
C LEU A 201 17.31 23.06 -27.91
N ALA A 202 18.27 22.39 -27.27
CA ALA A 202 19.68 22.40 -27.65
C ALA A 202 20.04 21.36 -28.73
N LEU A 203 19.37 20.20 -28.74
CA LEU A 203 19.49 19.17 -29.78
C LEU A 203 18.61 19.46 -31.01
N GLY A 204 17.65 20.37 -30.87
CA GLY A 204 16.77 20.85 -31.93
C GLY A 204 17.43 21.90 -32.82
N LEU A 205 18.41 21.47 -33.61
CA LEU A 205 18.74 22.14 -34.87
C LEU A 205 17.49 22.16 -35.77
N TRP A 206 16.87 23.33 -35.82
CA TRP A 206 16.36 24.02 -37.00
C TRP A 206 15.78 23.17 -38.15
N LYS A 207 14.48 23.32 -38.37
CA LYS A 207 14.01 23.86 -39.67
C LYS A 207 12.57 24.38 -39.71
N THR A 208 11.75 24.19 -38.68
CA THR A 208 10.38 24.69 -38.70
C THR A 208 10.06 25.53 -37.47
N GLN A 209 9.70 26.80 -37.68
CA GLN A 209 9.17 27.69 -36.63
C GLN A 209 7.99 27.07 -35.87
N VAL A 210 7.31 26.10 -36.50
CA VAL A 210 6.17 25.35 -35.97
C VAL A 210 6.50 24.63 -34.65
N SER A 211 7.65 23.98 -34.51
CA SER A 211 7.98 23.19 -33.31
C SER A 211 8.22 24.07 -32.08
N VAL A 212 8.84 25.24 -32.25
CA VAL A 212 9.06 26.22 -31.18
C VAL A 212 7.73 26.83 -30.74
N ILE A 213 6.87 27.20 -31.69
CA ILE A 213 5.54 27.73 -31.39
C ILE A 213 4.69 26.69 -30.66
N LEU A 214 4.71 25.42 -31.10
CA LEU A 214 3.96 24.34 -30.45
C LEU A 214 4.46 24.10 -29.02
N PHE A 215 5.77 24.03 -28.81
CA PHE A 215 6.36 23.85 -27.48
C PHE A 215 6.05 25.02 -26.54
N ALA A 216 6.22 26.26 -27.01
CA ALA A 216 5.87 27.46 -26.25
C ALA A 216 4.37 27.47 -25.90
N THR A 217 3.50 27.07 -26.84
CA THR A 217 2.06 26.97 -26.61
C THR A 217 1.73 25.92 -25.56
N VAL A 218 2.36 24.74 -25.61
CA VAL A 218 2.19 23.67 -24.60
C VAL A 218 2.68 24.14 -23.24
N MET A 219 3.83 24.81 -23.16
CA MET A 219 4.34 25.36 -21.90
C MET A 219 3.44 26.46 -21.34
N VAL A 220 2.92 27.35 -22.17
CA VAL A 220 1.94 28.37 -21.76
C VAL A 220 0.64 27.72 -21.28
N LEU A 221 0.19 26.63 -21.93
CA LEU A 221 -0.99 25.86 -21.48
C LEU A 221 -0.74 25.18 -20.14
N ILE A 222 0.40 24.51 -19.95
CA ILE A 222 0.75 23.84 -18.67
C ILE A 222 0.90 24.87 -17.56
N THR A 223 1.64 25.95 -17.81
CA THR A 223 1.88 27.00 -16.81
C THR A 223 0.58 27.76 -16.51
N GLY A 224 -0.20 28.07 -17.55
CA GLY A 224 -1.49 28.74 -17.42
C GLY A 224 -2.53 27.90 -16.68
N THR A 225 -2.59 26.59 -16.95
CA THR A 225 -3.48 25.67 -16.20
C THR A 225 -3.04 25.52 -14.74
N GLY A 226 -1.74 25.42 -14.46
CA GLY A 226 -1.20 25.42 -13.09
C GLY A 226 -1.51 26.72 -12.33
N LEU A 227 -1.32 27.86 -12.98
CA LEU A 227 -1.55 29.18 -12.37
C LEU A 227 -3.05 29.46 -12.15
N THR A 228 -3.91 29.09 -13.11
CA THR A 228 -5.37 29.21 -12.96
C THR A 228 -5.90 28.27 -11.88
N LYS A 229 -5.39 27.04 -11.77
CA LYS A 229 -5.71 26.13 -10.65
C LYS A 229 -5.35 26.76 -9.31
N GLY A 230 -4.10 27.22 -9.15
CA GLY A 230 -3.66 27.86 -7.89
C GLY A 230 -4.40 29.15 -7.56
N LEU A 231 -4.79 29.96 -8.55
CA LEU A 231 -5.61 31.16 -8.34
C LEU A 231 -7.05 30.81 -7.97
N LEU A 232 -7.63 29.76 -8.57
CA LEU A 232 -8.97 29.29 -8.24
C LEU A 232 -9.02 28.73 -6.82
N GLU A 233 -8.04 27.89 -6.44
CA GLU A 233 -7.87 27.39 -5.07
C GLU A 233 -7.74 28.55 -4.08
N LYS A 234 -6.88 29.55 -4.36
CA LYS A 234 -6.78 30.75 -3.51
C LYS A 234 -8.07 31.55 -3.43
N ARG A 235 -8.84 31.68 -4.53
CA ARG A 235 -10.14 32.39 -4.52
C ARG A 235 -11.20 31.63 -3.75
N LEU A 236 -11.27 30.31 -3.89
CA LEU A 236 -12.16 29.46 -3.12
C LEU A 236 -11.80 29.54 -1.63
N LEU A 237 -10.51 29.40 -1.30
CA LEU A 237 -10.02 29.53 0.07
C LEU A 237 -10.35 30.92 0.65
N ARG A 238 -10.12 32.01 -0.08
CA ARG A 238 -10.50 33.37 0.38
C ARG A 238 -12.00 33.52 0.62
N LYS A 239 -12.84 32.98 -0.27
CA LYS A 239 -14.31 33.03 -0.09
C LYS A 239 -14.75 32.24 1.14
N VAL A 240 -14.11 31.11 1.40
CA VAL A 240 -14.35 30.27 2.59
C VAL A 240 -13.87 30.98 3.85
N ILE A 241 -12.64 31.50 3.86
CA ILE A 241 -12.06 32.29 4.96
C ILE A 241 -12.94 33.50 5.29
N ALA A 242 -13.41 34.24 4.28
CA ALA A 242 -14.25 35.42 4.46
C ALA A 242 -15.62 35.09 5.09
N ARG A 243 -16.11 33.85 4.96
CA ARG A 243 -17.36 33.39 5.57
C ARG A 243 -17.16 32.89 7.01
N HIS A 244 -15.95 32.48 7.39
CA HIS A 244 -15.66 31.87 8.69
C HIS A 244 -14.37 32.41 9.36
N PRO A 245 -14.29 33.72 9.66
CA PRO A 245 -13.08 34.32 10.23
C PRO A 245 -12.70 33.74 11.60
N ALA A 246 -13.67 33.26 12.37
CA ALA A 246 -13.44 32.68 13.71
C ALA A 246 -12.80 31.29 13.68
N ALA A 247 -12.91 30.54 12.58
CA ALA A 247 -12.40 29.15 12.51
C ALA A 247 -10.87 29.06 12.34
N ILE A 248 -10.21 30.16 11.94
CA ILE A 248 -8.78 30.17 11.57
C ILE A 248 -7.89 30.59 12.74
N THR A 249 -8.48 31.19 13.79
CA THR A 249 -7.75 31.77 14.93
C THR A 249 -7.69 30.86 16.15
N ALA A 250 -8.19 29.61 16.06
CA ALA A 250 -8.04 28.66 17.15
C ALA A 250 -6.55 28.37 17.39
N PRO A 251 -6.00 28.68 18.58
CA PRO A 251 -4.60 28.41 18.88
C PRO A 251 -4.33 26.91 18.76
N VAL A 252 -3.23 26.55 18.09
CA VAL A 252 -2.72 25.16 18.14
C VAL A 252 -2.41 24.87 19.60
N PRO A 253 -3.04 23.86 20.23
CA PRO A 253 -2.76 23.52 21.62
C PRO A 253 -1.26 23.28 21.76
N THR A 254 -0.62 24.06 22.63
CA THR A 254 0.79 23.86 22.96
C THR A 254 0.86 22.56 23.76
N GLU A 255 1.65 21.61 23.26
CA GLU A 255 1.82 20.26 23.81
C GLU A 255 2.44 20.36 25.21
N THR A 256 1.60 20.48 26.24
CA THR A 256 2.02 20.40 27.64
C THR A 256 2.34 18.94 27.97
N ASP A 257 3.50 18.71 28.59
CA ASP A 257 3.98 17.41 29.09
C ASP A 257 2.84 16.60 29.72
N LYS A 258 2.27 15.68 28.94
CA LYS A 258 1.18 14.83 29.39
C LYS A 258 1.75 13.60 30.09
N PRO A 259 1.10 13.12 31.17
CA PRO A 259 1.50 11.90 31.84
C PRO A 259 1.49 10.72 30.85
N GLU A 260 2.57 9.93 30.85
CA GLU A 260 2.69 8.67 30.10
C GLU A 260 1.58 7.72 30.53
N THR A 261 0.46 7.76 29.81
CA THR A 261 -0.63 6.82 30.01
C THR A 261 -0.41 5.71 29.00
N SER A 262 0.23 4.62 29.42
CA SER A 262 0.52 3.50 28.51
C SER A 262 -0.72 2.61 28.37
N TRP A 263 -1.42 2.73 27.25
CA TRP A 263 -2.49 1.78 26.90
C TRP A 263 -1.89 0.41 26.58
N PRO A 264 -2.60 -0.70 26.87
CA PRO A 264 -2.15 -2.01 26.42
C PRO A 264 -2.02 -2.02 24.90
N ALA A 265 -1.05 -2.80 24.41
CA ALA A 265 -0.87 -2.99 22.98
C ALA A 265 -2.16 -3.54 22.36
N PRO A 266 -2.60 -3.04 21.19
CA PRO A 266 -3.81 -3.51 20.54
C PRO A 266 -3.58 -4.93 20.02
N ASP A 267 -4.65 -5.72 19.93
CA ASP A 267 -4.61 -6.98 19.20
C ASP A 267 -4.56 -6.68 17.71
N PHE A 268 -3.57 -7.25 17.01
CA PHE A 268 -3.39 -6.98 15.59
C PHE A 268 -3.00 -8.21 14.79
N HIS A 269 -3.44 -8.22 13.54
CA HIS A 269 -3.20 -9.29 12.58
C HIS A 269 -2.52 -8.72 11.34
N ILE A 270 -1.45 -9.38 10.88
CA ILE A 270 -0.80 -9.05 9.61
C ILE A 270 -1.19 -10.14 8.62
N LEU A 271 -1.84 -9.75 7.52
CA LEU A 271 -2.45 -10.65 6.56
C LEU A 271 -1.97 -10.33 5.15
N HIS A 272 -1.88 -11.38 4.34
CA HIS A 272 -1.72 -11.25 2.90
C HIS A 272 -3.08 -11.51 2.23
N ALA A 273 -3.48 -10.70 1.25
CA ALA A 273 -4.75 -10.91 0.55
C ALA A 273 -4.89 -12.32 -0.05
N LEU A 274 -3.78 -12.92 -0.49
CA LEU A 274 -3.77 -14.29 -1.02
C LEU A 274 -4.02 -15.36 0.05
N SER A 275 -3.68 -15.09 1.33
CA SER A 275 -3.85 -16.05 2.42
C SER A 275 -5.24 -16.03 3.05
N LEU A 276 -6.11 -15.09 2.64
CA LEU A 276 -7.48 -15.03 3.15
C LEU A 276 -8.29 -16.27 2.73
N PRO A 277 -9.29 -16.70 3.50
CA PRO A 277 -10.14 -17.82 3.10
C PRO A 277 -10.86 -17.52 1.78
N ALA A 278 -11.14 -18.56 0.99
CA ALA A 278 -12.11 -18.45 -0.09
C ALA A 278 -13.52 -18.32 0.54
N VAL A 279 -14.37 -17.47 -0.02
CA VAL A 279 -15.71 -17.21 0.51
C VAL A 279 -16.68 -17.23 -0.65
N THR A 280 -17.73 -18.03 -0.62
CA THR A 280 -18.76 -17.95 -1.66
C THR A 280 -19.48 -16.60 -1.58
N THR A 281 -19.54 -15.85 -2.68
CA THR A 281 -20.33 -14.61 -2.73
C THR A 281 -21.57 -14.80 -3.57
N ASP A 282 -22.73 -14.45 -3.01
CA ASP A 282 -23.99 -14.48 -3.73
C ASP A 282 -24.45 -13.04 -3.97
N ILE A 283 -23.84 -12.39 -4.97
CA ILE A 283 -24.20 -11.03 -5.40
C ILE A 283 -25.70 -10.93 -5.74
N PRO A 284 -26.33 -11.95 -6.37
CA PRO A 284 -27.78 -11.97 -6.55
C PRO A 284 -28.62 -11.88 -5.27
N SER A 285 -28.09 -12.28 -4.12
CA SER A 285 -28.77 -12.27 -2.82
C SER A 285 -28.61 -11.00 -1.98
N ILE A 286 -27.86 -9.99 -2.45
CA ILE A 286 -27.68 -8.73 -1.71
C ILE A 286 -29.04 -8.03 -1.54
N THR A 287 -29.40 -7.73 -0.29
CA THR A 287 -30.64 -7.06 0.15
C THR A 287 -30.35 -6.05 1.25
N ASP A 288 -31.35 -5.27 1.67
CA ASP A 288 -31.21 -4.35 2.80
C ASP A 288 -30.88 -5.05 4.13
N ALA A 289 -31.17 -6.36 4.24
CA ALA A 289 -30.92 -7.15 5.43
C ALA A 289 -29.64 -8.00 5.34
N ARG A 290 -29.08 -8.20 4.15
CA ARG A 290 -27.97 -9.14 3.93
C ARG A 290 -27.02 -8.68 2.83
N ASN A 291 -25.74 -8.72 3.13
CA ASN A 291 -24.64 -8.43 2.22
C ASN A 291 -24.23 -9.67 1.41
N ALA A 292 -23.19 -9.55 0.58
CA ALA A 292 -22.76 -10.61 -0.33
C ALA A 292 -22.22 -11.89 0.34
N VAL A 293 -21.92 -11.84 1.65
CA VAL A 293 -21.51 -13.01 2.45
C VAL A 293 -22.64 -13.54 3.34
N GLY A 294 -23.86 -13.02 3.18
CA GLY A 294 -25.05 -13.44 3.94
C GLY A 294 -25.20 -12.79 5.32
N GLU A 295 -24.32 -11.86 5.68
CA GLU A 295 -24.31 -11.15 6.97
C GLU A 295 -25.06 -9.80 6.88
N PRO A 296 -25.43 -9.17 8.01
CA PRO A 296 -25.96 -7.81 8.00
C PRO A 296 -25.02 -6.81 7.27
N PRO A 297 -25.56 -5.77 6.61
CA PRO A 297 -24.74 -4.77 5.94
C PRO A 297 -23.79 -4.06 6.91
N LEU A 298 -22.53 -3.91 6.52
CA LEU A 298 -21.52 -3.17 7.28
C LEU A 298 -21.41 -1.74 6.75
N ARG A 299 -21.60 -0.73 7.59
CA ARG A 299 -21.32 0.66 7.21
C ARG A 299 -19.82 0.88 7.25
N VAL A 300 -19.23 1.10 6.08
CA VAL A 300 -17.77 1.19 5.92
C VAL A 300 -17.36 2.65 5.80
N LEU A 301 -16.51 3.12 6.71
CA LEU A 301 -15.74 4.35 6.51
C LEU A 301 -14.46 4.00 5.78
N TYR A 302 -14.23 4.58 4.61
CA TYR A 302 -13.02 4.33 3.83
C TYR A 302 -12.20 5.62 3.71
N LEU A 303 -10.99 5.58 4.28
CA LEU A 303 -10.00 6.67 4.30
C LEU A 303 -8.77 6.26 3.49
N TRP A 304 -8.00 7.24 3.02
CA TRP A 304 -6.76 6.95 2.29
C TRP A 304 -5.75 8.10 2.31
N VAL A 305 -4.50 7.78 1.94
CA VAL A 305 -3.45 8.78 1.74
C VAL A 305 -3.74 9.62 0.49
N PHE A 306 -4.17 10.88 0.65
CA PHE A 306 -4.54 11.76 -0.48
C PHE A 306 -3.46 11.92 -1.56
N ALA A 307 -2.18 11.74 -1.21
CA ALA A 307 -1.06 11.82 -2.15
C ALA A 307 -1.01 10.63 -3.14
N SER A 308 -1.58 9.47 -2.78
CA SER A 308 -1.63 8.22 -3.60
C SER A 308 -2.89 8.18 -4.48
N GLN A 309 -3.28 9.34 -5.03
CA GLN A 309 -4.49 9.45 -5.85
C GLN A 309 -4.49 8.57 -7.10
N SER A 310 -3.32 8.28 -7.67
CA SER A 310 -3.18 7.39 -8.82
C SER A 310 -3.66 5.97 -8.54
N ASP A 311 -3.65 5.55 -7.28
CA ASP A 311 -3.84 4.16 -6.87
C ASP A 311 -5.26 3.90 -6.36
N GLN A 312 -6.15 4.91 -6.46
CA GLN A 312 -7.56 4.85 -6.05
C GLN A 312 -8.40 3.85 -6.83
N GLY A 313 -7.91 3.37 -7.99
CA GLY A 313 -8.59 2.34 -8.76
C GLY A 313 -8.84 1.06 -7.96
N GLY A 314 -8.04 0.80 -6.92
CA GLY A 314 -8.17 -0.35 -6.02
C GLY A 314 -9.43 -0.37 -5.14
N PHE A 315 -10.14 0.76 -4.99
CA PHE A 315 -11.27 0.82 -4.06
C PHE A 315 -12.48 -0.01 -4.52
N GLU A 316 -12.93 0.19 -5.76
CA GLU A 316 -14.10 -0.52 -6.30
C GLU A 316 -13.82 -2.01 -6.52
N THR A 317 -12.54 -2.35 -6.66
CA THR A 317 -12.10 -3.70 -6.97
C THR A 317 -12.15 -4.61 -5.76
N GLU A 318 -11.96 -4.08 -4.56
CA GLU A 318 -11.96 -4.93 -3.39
C GLU A 318 -13.34 -5.35 -2.91
N GLY A 319 -14.43 -4.85 -3.52
CA GLY A 319 -15.79 -5.33 -3.25
C GLY A 319 -16.41 -4.79 -1.96
N TRP A 320 -15.87 -3.71 -1.38
CA TRP A 320 -16.47 -3.03 -0.21
C TRP A 320 -17.96 -2.71 -0.38
N PRO A 321 -18.45 -2.21 -1.54
CA PRO A 321 -19.87 -1.94 -1.74
C PRO A 321 -20.75 -3.21 -1.80
N GLN A 322 -20.17 -4.40 -1.72
CA GLN A 322 -20.92 -5.66 -1.61
C GLN A 322 -21.19 -6.04 -0.14
N LEU A 323 -20.47 -5.41 0.80
CA LEU A 323 -20.58 -5.65 2.24
C LEU A 323 -21.58 -4.72 2.94
N GLY A 324 -21.75 -3.51 2.43
CA GLY A 324 -22.63 -2.48 2.98
C GLY A 324 -22.30 -1.11 2.39
N PRO A 325 -23.00 -0.04 2.81
CA PRO A 325 -22.78 1.31 2.28
C PRO A 325 -21.36 1.77 2.63
N VAL A 326 -20.72 2.46 1.68
CA VAL A 326 -19.35 2.95 1.85
C VAL A 326 -19.32 4.46 1.85
N HIS A 327 -18.72 5.04 2.88
CA HIS A 327 -18.55 6.48 3.05
C HIS A 327 -17.10 6.85 2.77
N LEU A 328 -16.89 7.67 1.75
CA LEU A 328 -15.59 8.14 1.30
C LEU A 328 -15.42 9.61 1.64
N LEU A 329 -14.27 9.94 2.21
CA LEU A 329 -13.87 11.32 2.44
C LEU A 329 -12.84 11.75 1.38
N LEU A 330 -13.22 12.73 0.57
CA LEU A 330 -12.36 13.34 -0.43
C LEU A 330 -11.87 14.70 0.03
N ASN A 331 -10.58 14.97 -0.17
CA ASN A 331 -10.10 16.35 -0.17
C ASN A 331 -10.51 17.01 -1.49
N SER A 332 -10.90 18.29 -1.43
CA SER A 332 -11.08 19.14 -2.62
C SER A 332 -9.92 19.07 -3.64
N SER A 333 -8.69 18.84 -3.18
CA SER A 333 -7.51 18.69 -4.05
C SER A 333 -7.52 17.40 -4.88
N ALA A 334 -8.34 16.41 -4.49
CA ALA A 334 -8.51 15.16 -5.22
C ALA A 334 -9.43 15.28 -6.44
N LEU A 335 -10.15 16.40 -6.56
CA LEU A 335 -10.94 16.67 -7.74
C LEU A 335 -10.09 17.37 -8.80
N SER A 336 -10.20 16.91 -10.04
CA SER A 336 -9.73 17.69 -11.18
C SER A 336 -10.49 19.02 -11.26
N VAL A 337 -9.89 20.05 -11.85
CA VAL A 337 -10.56 21.35 -12.06
C VAL A 337 -11.88 21.17 -12.81
N GLY A 338 -11.93 20.26 -13.78
CA GLY A 338 -13.17 19.93 -14.50
C GLY A 338 -14.25 19.34 -13.59
N GLN A 339 -13.88 18.48 -12.65
CA GLN A 339 -14.80 17.92 -11.65
C GLN A 339 -15.22 18.96 -10.61
N LEU A 340 -14.33 19.87 -10.18
CA LEU A 340 -14.69 20.99 -9.32
C LEU A 340 -15.70 21.93 -9.99
N MET A 341 -15.50 22.23 -11.27
CA MET A 341 -16.37 23.14 -12.04
C MET A 341 -17.72 22.50 -12.43
N LYS A 342 -17.73 21.19 -12.67
CA LYS A 342 -18.94 20.43 -13.05
C LYS A 342 -19.60 19.72 -11.87
N SER A 343 -18.99 19.77 -10.68
CA SER A 343 -19.60 19.15 -9.51
C SER A 343 -20.94 19.82 -9.26
N PRO A 344 -21.96 19.03 -8.90
CA PRO A 344 -23.13 19.59 -8.25
C PRO A 344 -22.64 20.51 -7.13
N LYS A 345 -23.31 21.65 -6.93
CA LYS A 345 -22.97 22.59 -5.84
C LYS A 345 -22.95 21.91 -4.47
N ASP A 346 -23.55 20.73 -4.39
CA ASP A 346 -23.73 19.92 -3.19
C ASP A 346 -22.58 18.92 -2.92
N LEU A 347 -21.64 18.74 -3.85
CA LEU A 347 -20.53 17.79 -3.62
C LEU A 347 -19.46 18.36 -2.67
N LEU A 348 -19.16 19.66 -2.79
CA LEU A 348 -18.20 20.34 -1.92
C LEU A 348 -18.93 20.91 -0.71
N VAL A 349 -18.74 20.28 0.44
CA VAL A 349 -19.30 20.75 1.69
C VAL A 349 -18.51 21.95 2.20
N ALA A 350 -19.21 23.08 2.36
CA ALA A 350 -18.58 24.35 2.71
C ALA A 350 -18.56 24.61 4.22
N ASP A 351 -19.59 24.15 4.93
CA ASP A 351 -19.83 24.42 6.34
C ASP A 351 -20.48 23.21 7.04
N GLN A 352 -20.61 23.30 8.37
CA GLN A 352 -21.16 22.24 9.22
C GLN A 352 -22.62 21.90 8.90
N GLU A 353 -23.45 22.89 8.58
CA GLU A 353 -24.86 22.65 8.31
C GLU A 353 -25.04 21.90 6.98
N ALA A 354 -24.23 22.23 5.97
CA ALA A 354 -24.18 21.48 4.72
C ALA A 354 -23.67 20.05 4.94
N LEU A 355 -22.69 19.85 5.84
CA LEU A 355 -22.21 18.52 6.24
C LEU A 355 -23.34 17.67 6.82
N ASP A 356 -24.03 18.20 7.83
CA ASP A 356 -25.11 17.52 8.54
C ASP A 356 -26.24 17.15 7.57
N ARG A 357 -26.67 18.09 6.70
CA ARG A 357 -27.68 17.82 5.66
C ARG A 357 -27.24 16.73 4.68
N THR A 358 -25.98 16.74 4.26
CA THR A 358 -25.45 15.78 3.29
C THR A 358 -25.45 14.38 3.89
N ILE A 359 -24.92 14.23 5.11
CA ILE A 359 -24.87 12.93 5.81
C ILE A 359 -26.27 12.43 6.16
N ALA A 360 -27.20 13.32 6.52
CA ALA A 360 -28.59 12.96 6.79
C ALA A 360 -29.33 12.43 5.54
N GLY A 361 -28.88 12.80 4.34
CA GLY A 361 -29.44 12.32 3.07
C GLY A 361 -28.89 10.98 2.59
N TYR A 362 -27.92 10.38 3.27
CA TYR A 362 -27.36 9.09 2.90
C TYR A 362 -28.37 7.96 3.09
N THR A 363 -28.50 7.13 2.07
CA THR A 363 -29.28 5.88 2.09
C THR A 363 -28.35 4.70 2.29
N ASP A 364 -28.79 3.68 3.01
CA ASP A 364 -28.04 2.45 3.26
C ASP A 364 -28.62 1.25 2.49
N ALA A 365 -29.65 1.49 1.65
CA ALA A 365 -30.36 0.43 0.95
C ALA A 365 -29.49 -0.25 -0.12
N ALA A 366 -29.67 -1.55 -0.31
CA ALA A 366 -29.10 -2.27 -1.43
C ALA A 366 -29.81 -1.89 -2.73
N GLY A 367 -29.11 -1.95 -3.86
CA GLY A 367 -29.69 -1.59 -5.14
C GLY A 367 -28.71 -1.67 -6.31
N THR A 368 -29.09 -1.01 -7.40
CA THR A 368 -28.22 -0.76 -8.55
C THR A 368 -27.84 0.71 -8.55
N TYR A 369 -26.54 0.97 -8.46
CA TYR A 369 -26.00 2.31 -8.32
C TYR A 369 -25.11 2.66 -9.51
N ASP A 370 -25.13 3.94 -9.88
CA ASP A 370 -24.09 4.48 -10.75
C ASP A 370 -22.77 4.50 -10.01
N ARG A 371 -21.69 4.14 -10.70
CA ARG A 371 -20.36 4.33 -10.17
C ARG A 371 -20.06 5.83 -9.99
N PRO A 372 -19.38 6.22 -8.91
CA PRO A 372 -18.96 7.60 -8.76
C PRO A 372 -18.05 8.03 -9.91
N LYS A 373 -18.33 9.20 -10.49
CA LYS A 373 -17.63 9.70 -11.69
C LYS A 373 -16.12 9.89 -11.48
N PHE A 374 -15.65 10.02 -10.24
CA PHE A 374 -14.23 10.21 -9.97
C PHE A 374 -13.40 8.94 -10.17
N PHE A 375 -14.01 7.76 -10.06
CA PHE A 375 -13.37 6.48 -10.41
C PHE A 375 -13.35 6.20 -11.92
N MET A 376 -14.01 7.04 -12.74
CA MET A 376 -14.14 6.82 -14.17
C MET A 376 -13.13 7.62 -15.01
N MET A 377 -11.85 7.68 -14.62
CA MET A 377 -10.83 8.24 -15.52
C MET A 377 -10.71 7.38 -16.79
N GLY A 378 -11.14 7.91 -17.93
CA GLY A 378 -10.91 7.32 -19.25
C GLY A 378 -12.00 6.39 -19.80
N SER A 379 -13.09 6.11 -19.08
CA SER A 379 -14.19 5.29 -19.61
C SER A 379 -15.42 6.15 -19.89
N MET A 380 -15.78 6.34 -21.17
CA MET A 380 -16.97 7.11 -21.57
C MET A 380 -18.32 6.40 -21.32
N GLY A 381 -18.33 5.19 -20.75
CA GLY A 381 -19.54 4.41 -20.50
C GLY A 381 -20.03 4.55 -19.06
N ARG A 382 -21.34 4.76 -18.88
CA ARG A 382 -22.01 4.69 -17.57
C ARG A 382 -21.85 3.27 -17.04
N ARG A 383 -21.00 3.10 -16.02
CA ARG A 383 -20.81 1.82 -15.33
C ARG A 383 -21.72 1.81 -14.11
N VAL A 384 -22.70 0.92 -14.10
CA VAL A 384 -23.49 0.61 -12.90
C VAL A 384 -22.86 -0.55 -12.15
N TYR A 385 -23.19 -0.68 -10.87
CA TYR A 385 -22.87 -1.87 -10.07
C TYR A 385 -24.07 -2.23 -9.19
N ARG A 386 -24.15 -3.51 -8.79
CA ARG A 386 -25.14 -4.01 -7.84
C ARG A 386 -24.47 -4.16 -6.47
N GLY A 387 -25.11 -3.63 -5.43
CA GLY A 387 -24.55 -3.59 -4.08
C GLY A 387 -25.19 -2.47 -3.26
N TYR A 388 -24.42 -1.89 -2.37
CA TYR A 388 -24.80 -0.75 -1.54
C TYR A 388 -24.16 0.55 -2.07
N PRO A 389 -24.71 1.73 -1.72
CA PRO A 389 -24.23 2.98 -2.28
C PRO A 389 -22.82 3.33 -1.79
N ILE A 390 -22.10 4.02 -2.66
CA ILE A 390 -20.85 4.70 -2.32
C ILE A 390 -21.18 6.18 -2.14
N HIS A 391 -21.18 6.62 -0.89
CA HIS A 391 -21.35 8.01 -0.51
C HIS A 391 -20.00 8.70 -0.56
N THR A 392 -19.94 9.80 -1.30
CA THR A 392 -18.70 10.56 -1.47
C THR A 392 -18.89 11.96 -0.94
N LEU A 393 -18.07 12.32 0.04
CA LEU A 393 -18.11 13.62 0.69
C LEU A 393 -16.82 14.37 0.35
N VAL A 394 -16.91 15.49 -0.38
CA VAL A 394 -15.74 16.33 -0.65
C VAL A 394 -15.66 17.43 0.38
N CYS A 395 -14.63 17.36 1.20
CA CYS A 395 -14.37 18.29 2.29
C CYS A 395 -13.26 19.27 1.95
N ASN A 396 -13.34 20.42 2.62
CA ASN A 396 -12.25 21.38 2.75
C ASN A 396 -11.66 21.32 4.18
N ASP A 397 -10.58 22.05 4.41
CA ASP A 397 -9.83 22.05 5.68
C ASP A 397 -10.64 22.52 6.91
N LEU A 398 -11.79 23.18 6.72
CA LEU A 398 -12.68 23.58 7.83
C LEU A 398 -13.63 22.47 8.27
N VAL A 399 -14.09 21.63 7.33
CA VAL A 399 -15.16 20.65 7.59
C VAL A 399 -14.69 19.21 7.62
N TRP A 400 -13.43 18.94 7.25
CA TRP A 400 -12.93 17.56 7.22
C TRP A 400 -12.90 16.90 8.60
N LYS A 401 -12.48 17.61 9.67
CA LYS A 401 -12.44 17.02 11.02
C LYS A 401 -13.84 16.66 11.52
N PRO A 402 -14.84 17.57 11.45
CA PRO A 402 -16.22 17.21 11.75
C PRO A 402 -16.77 16.09 10.86
N ALA A 403 -16.38 16.04 9.58
CA ALA A 403 -16.80 14.98 8.67
C ALA A 403 -16.27 13.61 9.08
N VAL A 404 -14.97 13.50 9.39
CA VAL A 404 -14.37 12.26 9.91
C VAL A 404 -15.10 11.82 11.18
N GLN A 405 -15.33 12.75 12.10
CA GLN A 405 -16.07 12.50 13.36
C GLN A 405 -17.46 11.91 13.11
N GLN A 406 -18.27 12.56 12.29
CA GLN A 406 -19.64 12.13 12.05
C GLN A 406 -19.72 10.83 11.25
N LEU A 407 -18.85 10.64 10.25
CA LEU A 407 -18.84 9.42 9.48
C LEU A 407 -18.34 8.24 10.32
N ALA A 408 -17.30 8.42 11.13
CA ALA A 408 -16.80 7.39 12.04
C ALA A 408 -17.90 6.91 13.00
N ALA A 409 -18.60 7.86 13.64
CA ALA A 409 -19.69 7.56 14.57
C ALA A 409 -20.85 6.76 13.95
N ARG A 410 -20.98 6.76 12.61
CA ARG A 410 -22.00 6.02 11.86
C ARG A 410 -21.51 4.68 11.33
N CYS A 411 -20.21 4.40 11.36
CA CYS A 411 -19.63 3.25 10.68
C CYS A 411 -19.30 2.12 11.64
N ASP A 412 -19.39 0.89 11.13
CA ASP A 412 -19.09 -0.34 11.86
C ASP A 412 -17.64 -0.79 11.59
N LEU A 413 -17.09 -0.41 10.43
CA LEU A 413 -15.76 -0.77 9.95
C LEU A 413 -15.04 0.47 9.40
N ALA A 414 -13.80 0.72 9.84
CA ALA A 414 -12.88 1.62 9.17
C ALA A 414 -11.95 0.82 8.26
N VAL A 415 -11.85 1.24 6.99
CA VAL A 415 -10.82 0.78 6.07
C VAL A 415 -9.92 1.96 5.76
N VAL A 416 -8.63 1.84 6.06
CA VAL A 416 -7.65 2.90 5.85
C VAL A 416 -6.63 2.42 4.83
N ASN A 417 -6.68 2.98 3.63
CA ASN A 417 -5.72 2.67 2.58
C ASN A 417 -4.43 3.50 2.77
N LEU A 418 -3.40 2.79 3.21
CA LEU A 418 -2.05 3.25 3.49
C LEU A 418 -1.08 2.96 2.33
N SER A 419 -1.57 2.67 1.13
CA SER A 419 -0.69 2.57 -0.04
C SER A 419 0.07 3.88 -0.27
N GLY A 420 1.38 3.77 -0.43
CA GLY A 420 2.28 4.93 -0.53
C GLY A 420 2.44 5.70 0.78
N TYR A 421 2.03 5.14 1.92
CA TYR A 421 2.18 5.78 3.22
C TYR A 421 3.63 6.13 3.52
N ASN A 422 3.82 7.37 3.98
CA ASN A 422 5.06 7.90 4.49
C ASN A 422 4.73 8.74 5.74
N PRO A 423 5.48 8.60 6.85
CA PRO A 423 5.32 9.42 8.05
C PRO A 423 5.33 10.95 7.81
N SER A 424 5.79 11.44 6.66
CA SER A 424 5.72 12.87 6.31
C SER A 424 4.30 13.43 6.05
N HIS A 425 3.24 12.63 6.20
CA HIS A 425 1.86 13.03 5.90
C HIS A 425 0.99 13.18 7.18
N PRO A 426 1.07 14.33 7.88
CA PRO A 426 0.45 14.50 9.20
C PRO A 426 -1.09 14.48 9.21
N GLY A 427 -1.73 14.70 8.05
CA GLY A 427 -3.20 14.68 7.94
C GLY A 427 -3.79 13.31 8.27
N LEU A 428 -3.18 12.24 7.76
CA LEU A 428 -3.63 10.87 7.99
C LEU A 428 -3.42 10.42 9.44
N GLU A 429 -2.33 10.88 10.07
CA GLU A 429 -2.09 10.60 11.49
C GLU A 429 -3.20 11.14 12.38
N TYR A 430 -3.69 12.35 12.08
CA TYR A 430 -4.85 12.90 12.78
C TYR A 430 -6.08 12.03 12.55
N GLU A 431 -6.35 11.60 11.32
CA GLU A 431 -7.52 10.75 11.00
C GLU A 431 -7.49 9.45 11.80
N ILE A 432 -6.36 8.73 11.77
CA ILE A 432 -6.20 7.46 12.48
C ILE A 432 -6.29 7.66 14.00
N ARG A 433 -5.61 8.69 14.54
CA ARG A 433 -5.68 9.01 15.97
C ARG A 433 -7.10 9.33 16.40
N HIS A 434 -7.83 10.06 15.57
CA HIS A 434 -9.22 10.40 15.85
C HIS A 434 -10.12 9.16 15.85
N LEU A 435 -9.95 8.26 14.88
CA LEU A 435 -10.70 7.00 14.86
C LEU A 435 -10.41 6.13 16.09
N PHE A 436 -9.18 6.09 16.57
CA PHE A 436 -8.83 5.36 17.79
C PHE A 436 -9.39 5.99 19.06
N ALA A 437 -9.43 7.32 19.13
CA ALA A 437 -9.88 8.06 20.32
C ALA A 437 -11.41 8.24 20.41
N GLY A 438 -12.14 8.10 19.29
CA GLY A 438 -13.42 8.78 19.08
C GLY A 438 -14.72 7.98 19.16
N GLY A 439 -14.68 6.67 19.38
CA GLY A 439 -15.87 5.80 19.36
C GLY A 439 -15.88 4.85 18.15
N PRO A 440 -17.04 4.31 17.71
CA PRO A 440 -17.09 3.42 16.54
C PRO A 440 -16.41 4.09 15.34
N PRO A 441 -15.76 3.32 14.45
CA PRO A 441 -15.85 1.86 14.27
C PRO A 441 -15.02 1.03 15.26
N SER A 442 -15.45 -0.21 15.53
CA SER A 442 -14.71 -1.16 16.41
C SER A 442 -13.73 -2.06 15.67
N ARG A 443 -13.75 -2.02 14.33
CA ARG A 443 -12.94 -2.86 13.45
C ARG A 443 -12.16 -1.99 12.48
N PHE A 444 -10.89 -2.31 12.28
CA PHE A 444 -9.98 -1.50 11.47
C PHE A 444 -9.22 -2.39 10.49
N VAL A 445 -9.29 -2.05 9.20
CA VAL A 445 -8.51 -2.71 8.15
C VAL A 445 -7.59 -1.69 7.51
N PHE A 446 -6.31 -1.77 7.81
CA PHE A 446 -5.25 -0.99 7.19
C PHE A 446 -4.76 -1.72 5.94
N VAL A 447 -5.14 -1.21 4.78
CA VAL A 447 -4.77 -1.80 3.48
C VAL A 447 -3.49 -1.13 2.98
N TYR A 448 -2.54 -1.88 2.43
CA TYR A 448 -1.36 -1.30 1.79
C TYR A 448 -0.85 -2.18 0.65
N GLU A 449 -0.33 -1.54 -0.39
CA GLU A 449 0.26 -2.22 -1.56
C GLU A 449 1.62 -2.87 -1.25
N ARG A 450 2.06 -3.75 -2.16
CA ARG A 450 3.31 -4.50 -2.00
C ARG A 450 4.53 -3.59 -1.88
N THR A 451 4.53 -2.47 -2.60
CA THR A 451 5.62 -1.49 -2.65
C THR A 451 5.68 -0.59 -1.42
N THR A 452 4.65 -0.58 -0.57
CA THR A 452 4.62 0.23 0.64
C THR A 452 5.47 -0.42 1.73
N ASP A 453 6.26 0.38 2.45
CA ASP A 453 7.04 -0.09 3.60
C ASP A 453 6.08 -0.53 4.72
N ALA A 454 5.89 -1.85 4.83
CA ALA A 454 5.02 -2.47 5.81
C ALA A 454 5.43 -2.16 7.25
N ASP A 455 6.73 -2.04 7.53
CA ASP A 455 7.21 -1.75 8.88
C ASP A 455 6.91 -0.30 9.26
N ALA A 456 7.06 0.63 8.31
CA ALA A 456 6.68 2.02 8.52
C ALA A 456 5.17 2.16 8.77
N VAL A 457 4.34 1.46 7.98
CA VAL A 457 2.88 1.43 8.16
C VAL A 457 2.51 0.89 9.55
N ILE A 458 2.97 -0.32 9.88
CA ILE A 458 2.59 -0.99 11.13
C ILE A 458 3.11 -0.20 12.33
N SER A 459 4.39 0.20 12.31
CA SER A 459 4.98 0.95 13.43
C SER A 459 4.35 2.32 13.58
N GLY A 460 4.03 3.02 12.47
CA GLY A 460 3.36 4.31 12.52
C GLY A 460 1.96 4.22 13.13
N VAL A 461 1.17 3.22 12.75
CA VAL A 461 -0.16 3.01 13.33
C VAL A 461 -0.09 2.63 14.81
N LEU A 462 0.84 1.73 15.20
CA LEU A 462 1.01 1.33 16.59
C LEU A 462 1.57 2.45 17.48
N ASP A 463 2.42 3.32 16.93
CA ASP A 463 2.91 4.52 17.61
C ASP A 463 1.79 5.55 17.81
N LEU A 464 0.87 5.70 16.85
CA LEU A 464 -0.32 6.54 17.06
C LEU A 464 -1.22 5.99 18.16
N TRP A 465 -1.32 4.66 18.28
CA TRP A 465 -2.07 4.00 19.35
C TRP A 465 -1.43 4.23 20.73
N SER A 466 -0.12 4.09 20.86
CA SER A 466 0.57 4.26 22.15
C SER A 466 0.49 5.69 22.68
N ARG A 467 0.28 6.67 21.79
CA ARG A 467 0.16 8.10 22.11
C ARG A 467 -1.28 8.58 22.30
N LEU A 468 -2.26 7.68 22.37
CA LEU A 468 -3.65 8.09 22.59
C LEU A 468 -3.78 8.76 23.96
N GLU A 469 -4.42 9.92 23.98
CA GLU A 469 -4.61 10.70 25.20
C GLU A 469 -5.84 10.24 26.00
N SER A 470 -6.75 9.54 25.33
CA SER A 470 -7.98 8.98 25.87
C SER A 470 -7.97 7.47 25.72
N GLU A 471 -8.76 6.79 26.55
CA GLU A 471 -8.95 5.35 26.43
C GLU A 471 -9.39 5.00 25.00
N PRO A 472 -8.68 4.08 24.31
CA PRO A 472 -9.08 3.66 22.98
C PRO A 472 -10.47 3.04 23.00
N ALA A 473 -11.19 3.13 21.88
CA ALA A 473 -12.51 2.50 21.74
C ALA A 473 -12.48 0.99 22.10
N LYS A 474 -13.56 0.50 22.74
CA LYS A 474 -13.66 -0.90 23.20
C LYS A 474 -13.37 -1.89 22.07
N VAL A 475 -12.40 -2.76 22.35
CA VAL A 475 -11.92 -3.89 21.53
C VAL A 475 -11.67 -3.49 20.09
N THR A 476 -10.49 -2.93 19.86
CA THR A 476 -10.01 -2.61 18.53
C THR A 476 -9.11 -3.75 18.02
N GLN A 477 -9.63 -4.57 17.11
CA GLN A 477 -8.78 -5.45 16.32
C GLN A 477 -8.24 -4.68 15.12
N LEU A 478 -6.91 -4.63 14.98
CA LEU A 478 -6.24 -3.98 13.87
C LEU A 478 -5.83 -5.04 12.83
N PHE A 479 -6.35 -4.94 11.61
CA PHE A 479 -6.00 -5.84 10.51
C PHE A 479 -5.12 -5.09 9.51
N PHE A 480 -3.85 -5.48 9.41
CA PHE A 480 -2.91 -4.98 8.42
C PHE A 480 -2.94 -5.91 7.21
N LEU A 481 -3.60 -5.48 6.14
CA LEU A 481 -3.84 -6.28 4.95
C LEU A 481 -2.96 -5.80 3.79
N ARG A 482 -1.98 -6.63 3.43
CA ARG A 482 -1.19 -6.43 2.23
C ARG A 482 -1.97 -6.87 1.00
N ILE A 483 -2.20 -5.95 0.07
CA ILE A 483 -2.83 -6.24 -1.22
C ILE A 483 -1.77 -6.42 -2.32
N PRO A 484 -2.03 -7.26 -3.34
CA PRO A 484 -1.17 -7.34 -4.51
C PRO A 484 -1.14 -5.97 -5.21
N ASP A 485 -0.07 -5.70 -5.96
CA ASP A 485 0.06 -4.44 -6.70
C ASP A 485 -1.16 -4.26 -7.63
N SER A 486 -1.75 -3.07 -7.63
CA SER A 486 -2.90 -2.70 -8.45
C SER A 486 -2.64 -2.86 -9.96
N GLN A 487 -1.36 -2.97 -10.36
CA GLN A 487 -0.93 -3.31 -11.72
C GLN A 487 -0.98 -4.80 -12.06
N ASP A 488 -1.41 -5.68 -11.15
CA ASP A 488 -1.69 -7.07 -11.51
C ASP A 488 -2.96 -7.11 -12.36
N VAL A 489 -2.74 -6.86 -13.66
CA VAL A 489 -3.70 -6.64 -14.73
C VAL A 489 -4.75 -7.75 -14.77
N GLY A 490 -4.44 -8.95 -14.24
CA GLY A 490 -5.35 -10.08 -14.11
C GLY A 490 -6.63 -9.74 -13.34
N TYR A 491 -6.53 -9.08 -12.19
CA TYR A 491 -7.67 -8.71 -11.35
C TYR A 491 -8.62 -7.77 -12.13
N GLN A 492 -8.08 -6.69 -12.70
CA GLN A 492 -8.89 -5.65 -13.36
C GLN A 492 -9.47 -6.17 -14.68
N MET A 493 -8.74 -7.06 -15.38
CA MET A 493 -9.22 -7.75 -16.57
C MET A 493 -10.32 -8.77 -16.26
N GLN A 494 -10.23 -9.53 -15.17
CA GLN A 494 -11.27 -10.49 -14.75
C GLN A 494 -12.60 -9.76 -14.48
N PHE A 495 -12.55 -8.68 -13.70
CA PHE A 495 -13.72 -7.85 -13.40
C PHE A 495 -14.29 -7.14 -14.65
N GLN A 496 -13.43 -6.59 -15.50
CA GLN A 496 -13.87 -5.95 -16.75
C GLN A 496 -14.43 -6.95 -17.76
N LYS A 497 -13.93 -8.20 -17.83
CA LYS A 497 -14.42 -9.25 -18.73
C LYS A 497 -15.78 -9.79 -18.31
N ALA A 498 -16.03 -9.98 -17.01
CA ALA A 498 -17.33 -10.39 -16.49
C ALA A 498 -18.43 -9.35 -16.78
N ILE A 499 -18.10 -8.06 -16.67
CA ILE A 499 -19.06 -6.96 -16.92
C ILE A 499 -19.30 -6.74 -18.43
N ARG A 500 -18.32 -7.02 -19.30
CA ARG A 500 -18.40 -6.68 -20.74
C ARG A 500 -19.09 -7.72 -21.63
N GLY A 501 -19.58 -8.83 -21.09
CA GLY A 501 -20.60 -9.68 -21.71
C GLY A 501 -20.53 -9.82 -23.24
N THR A 502 -19.55 -10.58 -23.75
CA THR A 502 -19.77 -11.35 -24.98
C THR A 502 -19.85 -12.82 -24.56
N GLY A 503 -21.09 -13.34 -24.54
CA GLY A 503 -21.59 -14.42 -23.69
C GLY A 503 -20.96 -15.83 -23.80
N TRP A 504 -19.91 -16.04 -24.59
CA TRP A 504 -19.20 -17.33 -24.60
C TRP A 504 -17.89 -17.28 -23.80
N MET A 505 -17.16 -16.16 -23.82
CA MET A 505 -15.93 -16.01 -23.01
C MET A 505 -16.21 -15.77 -21.53
N ALA A 506 -17.29 -15.05 -21.20
CA ALA A 506 -17.72 -14.89 -19.81
C ALA A 506 -18.16 -16.24 -19.21
N LYS A 507 -18.83 -17.08 -20.00
CA LYS A 507 -19.25 -18.43 -19.60
C LYS A 507 -18.06 -19.39 -19.47
N ALA A 508 -17.18 -19.44 -20.47
CA ALA A 508 -15.96 -20.25 -20.41
C ALA A 508 -15.04 -19.88 -19.24
N PHE A 509 -14.98 -18.61 -18.84
CA PHE A 509 -14.21 -18.17 -17.66
C PHE A 509 -14.90 -18.46 -16.32
N LEU A 510 -16.22 -18.27 -16.23
CA LEU A 510 -17.01 -18.70 -15.05
C LEU A 510 -16.92 -20.22 -14.85
N ASP A 511 -16.76 -20.97 -15.94
CA ASP A 511 -16.64 -22.44 -15.93
C ASP A 511 -15.19 -22.93 -15.70
N SER A 512 -14.14 -22.10 -15.89
CA SER A 512 -12.74 -22.57 -15.93
C SER A 512 -11.83 -22.17 -14.76
N GLU A 513 -12.14 -21.14 -13.96
CA GLU A 513 -11.32 -20.77 -12.80
C GLU A 513 -12.21 -20.39 -11.62
N GLY A 514 -11.92 -20.98 -10.45
CA GLY A 514 -12.75 -20.89 -9.24
C GLY A 514 -13.21 -19.48 -8.93
N GLU A 515 -14.48 -19.37 -8.53
CA GLU A 515 -15.20 -18.15 -8.17
C GLU A 515 -14.27 -17.10 -7.55
N TYR A 516 -13.86 -16.11 -8.34
CA TYR A 516 -13.05 -15.02 -7.84
C TYR A 516 -13.91 -14.21 -6.87
N VAL A 517 -13.42 -14.10 -5.64
CA VAL A 517 -14.13 -13.42 -4.56
C VAL A 517 -13.33 -12.19 -4.18
N PRO A 518 -13.93 -10.98 -4.20
CA PRO A 518 -13.24 -9.75 -3.84
C PRO A 518 -12.61 -9.82 -2.44
N ILE A 519 -11.55 -9.05 -2.22
CA ILE A 519 -10.79 -9.08 -0.96
C ILE A 519 -11.68 -8.76 0.25
N ALA A 520 -12.63 -7.82 0.12
CA ALA A 520 -13.46 -7.34 1.22
C ALA A 520 -14.34 -8.46 1.85
N PRO A 521 -15.14 -9.24 1.08
CA PRO A 521 -15.78 -10.47 1.57
C PRO A 521 -14.85 -11.42 2.32
N ARG A 522 -13.64 -11.65 1.79
CA ARG A 522 -12.69 -12.60 2.36
C ARG A 522 -12.10 -12.13 3.69
N ILE A 523 -11.77 -10.84 3.80
CA ILE A 523 -11.28 -10.27 5.07
C ILE A 523 -12.39 -10.25 6.11
N VAL A 524 -13.64 -9.92 5.76
CA VAL A 524 -14.75 -9.96 6.73
C VAL A 524 -15.04 -11.37 7.22
N ALA A 525 -15.01 -12.37 6.33
CA ALA A 525 -15.14 -13.76 6.75
C ALA A 525 -14.00 -14.19 7.69
N TYR A 526 -12.76 -13.78 7.41
CA TYR A 526 -11.62 -14.00 8.31
C TYR A 526 -11.83 -13.34 9.67
N MET A 527 -12.25 -12.07 9.70
CA MET A 527 -12.53 -11.34 10.94
C MET A 527 -13.60 -12.05 11.78
N ASN A 528 -14.69 -12.51 11.15
CA ASN A 528 -15.77 -13.22 11.84
C ASN A 528 -15.36 -14.63 12.32
N SER A 529 -14.29 -15.21 11.77
CA SER A 529 -13.74 -16.50 12.21
C SER A 529 -12.88 -16.40 13.47
N ILE A 530 -12.43 -15.20 13.84
CA ILE A 530 -11.65 -14.97 15.05
C ILE A 530 -12.62 -14.98 16.24
N PRO A 531 -12.40 -15.83 17.26
CA PRO A 531 -13.24 -15.85 18.46
C PRO A 531 -13.25 -14.45 19.10
N SER A 532 -14.44 -13.91 19.37
CA SER A 532 -14.54 -12.67 20.15
C SER A 532 -13.99 -12.94 21.56
N ASN A 533 -13.00 -12.13 21.98
CA ASN A 533 -12.42 -12.23 23.32
C ASN A 533 -13.45 -11.98 24.45
N GLU A 534 -14.68 -11.55 24.13
CA GLU A 534 -15.81 -11.45 25.08
C GLU A 534 -16.22 -12.79 25.71
N ALA A 535 -15.74 -13.93 25.18
CA ALA A 535 -15.97 -15.26 25.75
C ALA A 535 -14.85 -15.76 26.69
N ARG A 536 -13.81 -14.96 26.99
CA ARG A 536 -12.84 -15.30 28.05
C ARG A 536 -13.41 -14.84 29.41
N PRO A 537 -13.76 -15.76 30.32
CA PRO A 537 -14.36 -15.44 31.61
C PRO A 537 -13.45 -14.63 32.54
#